data_AF-A0A937WIN6-F1
#
_entry.id   AF-A0A937WIN6-F1
#
_cell.length_a   1.000
_cell.length_b   1.000
_cell.length_c   1.000
_cell.angle_alpha   90.00
_cell.angle_beta   90.00
_cell.angle_gamma   90.00
#
_symmetry.space_group_name_H-M   'P 1'
#
loop_
_entity.id
_entity.type
_entity.pdbx_description
1 polymer ?
#
loop_
_entity_poly.entity_id
_entity_poly.type
_entity_poly.pdbx_seq_one_letter_code
_entity_poly.pdbx_strand_id
1 'polypeptide(L)'
;MWHILMEAEFFPDSSATIKNNVIIENRAIFGNGGGICGDFATIQNNVISKNSSTGYFGGGGIYCSSKSYTKTIQNNVITENSAPYGGGIFFYSFSSTIINNTISRNSATFYGGGIACHYSSPTVRNTILWANSPKEISLSYSSITITYSDILGGWEGEGNIDGEPSFVDPDKGDYRFSSASCCIGAGKMTPEVPVTDIEGNPRPNPEGSKPDIGAYENPLDSQLSYYGAIYGTVVNPWTKLEIGEAKVSANPGSHVTYTDKNGYYIFDNLPVGTYAVTASAIGYHPEAESDVEVITCKTSHVDFELIPIIISPANGNWLELDGVDDFAFADDSSSLDVGDEGEDLTIEAWVYPRRFPSADSSAIILSKPGAYKLSLITTDKPGFEFTVYDGEGVSNFIGSESTSYKNAT
;
A
#
# COMPACT_ATOMS: atom_id res chain seq x y z
N MET A 1 -27.62 0.76 14.87
CA MET A 1 -26.33 0.08 14.59
C MET A 1 -26.54 -1.38 14.93
N TRP A 2 -26.88 -2.20 13.93
CA TRP A 2 -27.06 -3.64 14.16
C TRP A 2 -25.68 -4.28 14.06
N HIS A 3 -25.04 -4.55 15.20
CA HIS A 3 -23.86 -5.40 15.23
C HIS A 3 -24.31 -6.82 14.91
N ILE A 4 -24.02 -7.30 13.70
CA ILE A 4 -24.03 -8.74 13.46
C ILE A 4 -22.76 -9.28 14.12
N LEU A 5 -22.86 -9.61 15.41
CA LEU A 5 -21.92 -10.51 16.06
C LEU A 5 -22.19 -11.90 15.48
N MET A 6 -21.55 -12.23 14.36
CA MET A 6 -21.44 -13.63 13.92
C MET A 6 -20.36 -14.29 14.79
N GLU A 7 -20.75 -14.73 15.99
CA GLU A 7 -20.02 -15.80 16.67
C GLU A 7 -20.23 -17.07 15.83
N ALA A 8 -19.22 -17.45 15.04
CA ALA A 8 -19.28 -18.66 14.25
C ALA A 8 -19.15 -19.88 15.17
N GLU A 9 -20.27 -20.57 15.40
CA GLU A 9 -20.23 -21.94 15.92
C GLU A 9 -19.57 -22.85 14.86
N PHE A 10 -18.57 -23.61 15.28
CA PHE A 10 -17.79 -24.51 14.43
C PHE A 10 -18.67 -25.67 13.94
N PHE A 11 -18.98 -25.72 12.63
CA PHE A 11 -19.68 -26.83 11.99
C PHE A 11 -18.72 -27.60 11.08
N PRO A 12 -18.31 -28.84 11.43
CA PRO A 12 -17.28 -29.58 10.71
C PRO A 12 -17.58 -29.94 9.24
N ASP A 13 -18.79 -29.64 8.75
CA ASP A 13 -19.27 -29.89 7.39
C ASP A 13 -20.20 -28.76 6.89
N SER A 14 -19.92 -27.52 7.28
CA SER A 14 -20.73 -26.35 6.89
C SER A 14 -20.89 -26.29 5.37
N SER A 15 -22.12 -26.49 4.87
CA SER A 15 -22.54 -26.15 3.50
C SER A 15 -23.07 -24.72 3.42
N ALA A 16 -22.93 -23.95 4.51
CA ALA A 16 -23.50 -22.62 4.62
C ALA A 16 -22.89 -21.70 3.55
N THR A 17 -23.74 -20.95 2.87
CA THR A 17 -23.34 -19.98 1.86
C THR A 17 -23.72 -18.59 2.34
N ILE A 18 -22.78 -17.65 2.32
CA ILE A 18 -23.08 -16.23 2.50
C ILE A 18 -23.14 -15.57 1.13
N LYS A 19 -24.33 -15.08 0.76
CA LYS A 19 -24.56 -14.49 -0.56
C LYS A 19 -25.51 -13.31 -0.60
N ASN A 20 -25.27 -12.42 -1.56
CA ASN A 20 -26.11 -11.24 -1.84
C ASN A 20 -26.23 -10.29 -0.64
N ASN A 21 -25.13 -10.09 0.10
CA ASN A 21 -25.09 -9.20 1.26
C ASN A 21 -24.25 -7.95 0.97
N VAL A 22 -24.55 -6.88 1.70
CA VAL A 22 -23.71 -5.71 1.84
C VAL A 22 -23.15 -5.70 3.26
N ILE A 23 -21.86 -5.92 3.39
CA ILE A 23 -21.14 -6.05 4.66
C ILE A 23 -20.15 -4.90 4.73
N ILE A 24 -20.54 -3.82 5.40
CA ILE A 24 -19.77 -2.58 5.41
C ILE A 24 -19.56 -2.00 6.79
N GLU A 25 -18.43 -1.31 6.96
CA GLU A 25 -18.09 -0.53 8.16
C GLU A 25 -18.08 -1.33 9.47
N ASN A 26 -17.85 -2.65 9.40
CA ASN A 26 -17.70 -3.48 10.58
C ASN A 26 -16.27 -3.35 11.14
N ARG A 27 -16.15 -3.45 12.47
CA ARG A 27 -14.86 -3.36 13.17
C ARG A 27 -14.67 -4.51 14.14
N ALA A 28 -13.67 -5.35 13.87
CA ALA A 28 -13.22 -6.40 14.78
C ALA A 28 -12.03 -5.93 15.61
N ILE A 29 -12.23 -5.72 16.92
CA ILE A 29 -11.16 -5.25 17.81
C ILE A 29 -10.24 -6.40 18.23
N PHE A 30 -10.84 -7.54 18.57
CA PHE A 30 -10.15 -8.76 19.01
C PHE A 30 -10.41 -9.97 18.10
N GLY A 31 -11.27 -9.81 17.08
CA GLY A 31 -11.65 -10.84 16.12
C GLY A 31 -10.77 -10.84 14.89
N ASN A 32 -10.69 -11.98 14.22
CA ASN A 32 -9.79 -12.18 13.10
C ASN A 32 -10.39 -11.75 11.75
N GLY A 33 -11.70 -11.54 11.60
CA GLY A 33 -12.30 -11.02 10.36
C GLY A 33 -13.01 -9.70 10.62
N GLY A 34 -12.62 -8.62 9.92
CA GLY A 34 -13.31 -7.33 10.01
C GLY A 34 -14.72 -7.39 9.40
N GLY A 35 -14.87 -8.03 8.24
CA GLY A 35 -16.16 -8.28 7.59
C GLY A 35 -16.69 -9.71 7.80
N ILE A 36 -15.92 -10.71 7.36
CA ILE A 36 -16.30 -12.13 7.42
C ILE A 36 -15.18 -12.96 8.07
N CYS A 37 -15.55 -13.80 9.04
CA CYS A 37 -14.73 -14.90 9.52
C CYS A 37 -15.14 -16.20 8.80
N GLY A 38 -14.20 -16.87 8.14
CA GLY A 38 -14.42 -17.82 7.05
C GLY A 38 -14.92 -19.20 7.44
N ASP A 39 -16.12 -19.33 8.01
CA ASP A 39 -16.70 -20.64 8.40
C ASP A 39 -17.87 -21.09 7.50
N PHE A 40 -17.92 -20.52 6.29
CA PHE A 40 -18.89 -20.82 5.23
C PHE A 40 -18.28 -21.76 4.19
N ALA A 41 -19.06 -22.54 3.45
CA ALA A 41 -18.56 -23.26 2.27
C ALA A 41 -18.23 -22.31 1.11
N THR A 42 -19.08 -21.29 0.93
CA THR A 42 -19.05 -20.38 -0.22
C THR A 42 -19.38 -18.96 0.22
N ILE A 43 -18.54 -18.01 -0.19
CA ILE A 43 -18.76 -16.57 -0.08
C ILE A 43 -18.98 -16.04 -1.48
N GLN A 44 -20.20 -15.60 -1.82
CA GLN A 44 -20.50 -15.17 -3.19
C GLN A 44 -21.42 -13.96 -3.34
N ASN A 45 -21.23 -13.15 -4.38
CA ASN A 45 -22.11 -12.02 -4.69
C ASN A 45 -22.29 -11.04 -3.51
N ASN A 46 -21.24 -10.82 -2.70
CA ASN A 46 -21.30 -9.87 -1.60
C ASN A 46 -20.50 -8.60 -1.95
N VAL A 47 -20.97 -7.47 -1.43
CA VAL A 47 -20.17 -6.24 -1.34
C VAL A 47 -19.60 -6.18 0.07
N ILE A 48 -18.27 -6.31 0.20
CA ILE A 48 -17.55 -6.35 1.46
C ILE A 48 -16.62 -5.15 1.49
N SER A 49 -17.03 -4.06 2.13
CA SER A 49 -16.32 -2.79 1.99
C SER A 49 -16.13 -2.02 3.29
N LYS A 50 -15.02 -1.30 3.45
CA LYS A 50 -14.75 -0.45 4.62
C LYS A 50 -14.77 -1.18 5.96
N ASN A 51 -14.56 -2.50 5.96
CA ASN A 51 -14.45 -3.26 7.20
C ASN A 51 -13.01 -3.22 7.71
N SER A 52 -12.87 -3.29 9.03
CA SER A 52 -11.55 -3.21 9.67
C SER A 52 -11.35 -4.28 10.73
N SER A 53 -10.13 -4.79 10.84
CA SER A 53 -9.69 -5.56 11.99
C SER A 53 -8.47 -4.88 12.62
N THR A 54 -8.39 -4.88 13.95
CA THR A 54 -7.18 -4.50 14.69
C THR A 54 -6.53 -5.70 15.37
N GLY A 55 -7.02 -6.91 15.12
CA GLY A 55 -6.49 -8.15 15.69
C GLY A 55 -5.11 -8.50 15.14
N TYR A 56 -4.26 -9.09 15.98
CA TYR A 56 -2.88 -9.44 15.66
C TYR A 56 -2.70 -10.37 14.45
N PHE A 57 -3.76 -11.10 14.05
CA PHE A 57 -3.78 -11.97 12.87
C PHE A 57 -5.06 -11.76 12.06
N GLY A 58 -5.62 -10.55 12.07
CA GLY A 58 -6.89 -10.28 11.43
C GLY A 58 -6.77 -9.95 9.95
N GLY A 59 -7.73 -10.41 9.14
CA GLY A 59 -8.05 -9.94 7.78
C GLY A 59 -9.14 -8.88 7.79
N GLY A 60 -9.04 -7.88 6.93
CA GLY A 60 -9.96 -6.73 6.94
C GLY A 60 -11.33 -7.08 6.38
N GLY A 61 -11.38 -7.56 5.14
CA GLY A 61 -12.61 -8.02 4.50
C GLY A 61 -12.97 -9.45 4.93
N ILE A 62 -12.12 -10.40 4.55
CA ILE A 62 -12.34 -11.84 4.79
C ILE A 62 -11.12 -12.44 5.49
N TYR A 63 -11.35 -13.23 6.53
CA TYR A 63 -10.32 -14.02 7.20
C TYR A 63 -10.65 -15.50 7.16
N CYS A 64 -9.70 -16.32 6.68
CA CYS A 64 -9.82 -17.77 6.66
C CYS A 64 -8.61 -18.41 7.36
N SER A 65 -8.86 -19.33 8.30
CA SER A 65 -7.83 -20.00 9.11
C SER A 65 -7.88 -21.52 8.99
N SER A 66 -6.98 -22.23 9.66
CA SER A 66 -6.99 -23.70 9.72
C SER A 66 -8.30 -24.33 10.23
N LYS A 67 -9.18 -23.54 10.87
CA LYS A 67 -10.52 -23.97 11.32
C LYS A 67 -11.64 -23.63 10.34
N SER A 68 -11.31 -22.93 9.25
CA SER A 68 -12.26 -22.46 8.25
C SER A 68 -12.73 -23.58 7.32
N TYR A 69 -13.88 -23.33 6.68
CA TYR A 69 -14.49 -24.24 5.70
C TYR A 69 -14.73 -23.58 4.34
N THR A 70 -14.20 -22.38 4.13
CA THR A 70 -14.41 -21.54 2.92
C THR A 70 -13.69 -22.12 1.71
N LYS A 71 -14.37 -22.97 0.95
CA LYS A 71 -13.79 -23.59 -0.25
C LYS A 71 -13.71 -22.59 -1.40
N THR A 72 -14.71 -21.73 -1.55
CA THR A 72 -14.84 -20.82 -2.69
C THR A 72 -15.23 -19.42 -2.29
N ILE A 73 -14.51 -18.43 -2.84
CA ILE A 73 -14.82 -17.01 -2.73
C ILE A 73 -15.02 -16.51 -4.16
N GLN A 74 -16.23 -16.11 -4.55
CA GLN A 74 -16.52 -15.77 -5.95
C GLN A 74 -17.50 -14.62 -6.16
N ASN A 75 -17.36 -13.85 -7.25
CA ASN A 75 -18.28 -12.75 -7.58
C ASN A 75 -18.46 -11.72 -6.45
N ASN A 76 -17.46 -11.50 -5.59
CA ASN A 76 -17.54 -10.48 -4.56
C ASN A 76 -16.81 -9.20 -5.00
N VAL A 77 -17.29 -8.07 -4.49
CA VAL A 77 -16.58 -6.79 -4.53
C VAL A 77 -16.01 -6.55 -3.13
N ILE A 78 -14.69 -6.64 -2.99
CA ILE A 78 -13.98 -6.59 -1.71
C ILE A 78 -13.08 -5.36 -1.72
N THR A 79 -13.51 -4.27 -1.09
CA THR A 79 -12.88 -2.96 -1.31
C THR A 79 -12.71 -2.12 -0.05
N GLU A 80 -11.68 -1.27 0.01
CA GLU A 80 -11.49 -0.33 1.11
C GLU A 80 -11.45 -0.95 2.52
N ASN A 81 -11.17 -2.25 2.63
CA ASN A 81 -11.03 -2.91 3.92
C ASN A 81 -9.61 -2.74 4.46
N SER A 82 -9.44 -2.74 5.79
CA SER A 82 -8.15 -2.51 6.44
C SER A 82 -7.84 -3.51 7.55
N ALA A 83 -6.65 -4.08 7.59
CA ALA A 83 -6.21 -4.88 8.74
C ALA A 83 -4.68 -4.95 8.86
N PRO A 84 -4.11 -5.52 9.93
CA PRO A 84 -2.66 -5.71 9.98
C PRO A 84 -2.14 -6.67 8.88
N TYR A 85 -2.94 -7.67 8.48
CA TYR A 85 -2.59 -8.67 7.46
C TYR A 85 -3.77 -8.83 6.48
N GLY A 86 -3.54 -8.79 5.17
CA GLY A 86 -4.59 -9.09 4.19
C GLY A 86 -5.78 -8.15 4.33
N GLY A 87 -5.61 -6.89 3.89
CA GLY A 87 -6.67 -5.88 3.94
C GLY A 87 -7.98 -6.39 3.35
N GLY A 88 -7.92 -6.96 2.15
CA GLY A 88 -9.04 -7.62 1.49
C GLY A 88 -9.29 -9.02 2.05
N ILE A 89 -8.32 -9.93 1.86
CA ILE A 89 -8.41 -11.33 2.27
C ILE A 89 -7.13 -11.77 2.97
N PHE A 90 -7.27 -12.42 4.13
CA PHE A 90 -6.15 -13.09 4.80
C PHE A 90 -6.38 -14.59 4.95
N PHE A 91 -5.42 -15.38 4.46
CA PHE A 91 -5.34 -16.83 4.65
C PHE A 91 -4.25 -17.21 5.64
N TYR A 92 -4.61 -17.98 6.67
CA TYR A 92 -3.70 -18.51 7.68
C TYR A 92 -3.84 -20.03 7.82
N SER A 93 -2.88 -20.78 7.26
CA SER A 93 -2.91 -22.25 7.19
C SER A 93 -4.18 -22.80 6.55
N PHE A 94 -4.68 -22.13 5.51
CA PHE A 94 -5.91 -22.49 4.80
C PHE A 94 -5.90 -21.98 3.37
N SER A 95 -6.56 -22.66 2.44
CA SER A 95 -6.56 -22.29 1.03
C SER A 95 -7.96 -22.37 0.45
N SER A 96 -8.32 -21.35 -0.35
CA SER A 96 -9.57 -21.29 -1.10
C SER A 96 -9.31 -21.15 -2.59
N THR A 97 -10.36 -21.40 -3.37
CA THR A 97 -10.44 -20.99 -4.78
C THR A 97 -11.11 -19.62 -4.85
N ILE A 98 -10.45 -18.66 -5.49
CA ILE A 98 -10.90 -17.27 -5.64
C ILE A 98 -11.21 -17.04 -7.11
N ILE A 99 -12.46 -16.70 -7.45
CA ILE A 99 -12.92 -16.64 -8.84
C ILE A 99 -13.77 -15.40 -9.08
N ASN A 100 -13.49 -14.61 -10.12
CA ASN A 100 -14.38 -13.50 -10.51
C ASN A 100 -14.66 -12.51 -9.37
N ASN A 101 -13.66 -12.20 -8.54
CA ASN A 101 -13.79 -11.14 -7.54
C ASN A 101 -13.15 -9.86 -8.04
N THR A 102 -13.62 -8.73 -7.54
CA THR A 102 -12.93 -7.44 -7.64
C THR A 102 -12.37 -7.09 -6.26
N ILE A 103 -11.06 -7.16 -6.09
CA ILE A 103 -10.36 -6.90 -4.83
C ILE A 103 -9.53 -5.65 -5.02
N SER A 104 -9.98 -4.51 -4.49
CA SER A 104 -9.32 -3.23 -4.78
C SER A 104 -9.34 -2.24 -3.64
N ARG A 105 -8.33 -1.36 -3.55
CA ARG A 105 -8.25 -0.28 -2.54
C ARG A 105 -8.26 -0.76 -1.09
N ASN A 106 -7.92 -2.02 -0.85
CA ASN A 106 -7.75 -2.55 0.50
C ASN A 106 -6.35 -2.22 1.01
N SER A 107 -6.22 -2.07 2.33
CA SER A 107 -4.99 -1.65 2.97
C SER A 107 -4.57 -2.63 4.06
N ALA A 108 -3.26 -2.87 4.20
CA ALA A 108 -2.72 -3.61 5.30
C ALA A 108 -1.54 -2.88 5.96
N THR A 109 -1.39 -3.04 7.28
CA THR A 109 -0.25 -2.43 7.98
C THR A 109 1.06 -3.15 7.68
N PHE A 110 1.04 -4.49 7.59
CA PHE A 110 2.28 -5.27 7.50
C PHE A 110 2.41 -6.04 6.19
N TYR A 111 1.34 -6.71 5.74
CA TYR A 111 1.44 -7.63 4.62
C TYR A 111 0.17 -7.69 3.78
N GLY A 112 0.31 -7.34 2.49
CA GLY A 112 -0.68 -7.57 1.44
C GLY A 112 -1.97 -6.79 1.66
N GLY A 113 -2.15 -5.69 0.93
CA GLY A 113 -3.42 -4.97 0.94
C GLY A 113 -4.54 -5.84 0.37
N GLY A 114 -4.29 -6.54 -0.74
CA GLY A 114 -5.30 -7.35 -1.42
C GLY A 114 -5.45 -8.71 -0.75
N ILE A 115 -4.49 -9.59 -0.99
CA ILE A 115 -4.45 -10.95 -0.44
C ILE A 115 -3.16 -11.16 0.35
N ALA A 116 -3.26 -11.64 1.59
CA ALA A 116 -2.12 -12.16 2.34
C ALA A 116 -2.28 -13.67 2.58
N CYS A 117 -1.19 -14.42 2.40
CA CYS A 117 -1.13 -15.85 2.62
C CYS A 117 0.00 -16.20 3.60
N HIS A 118 -0.33 -17.00 4.62
CA HIS A 118 0.63 -17.58 5.54
C HIS A 118 0.39 -19.09 5.65
N TYR A 119 1.39 -19.91 5.34
CA TYR A 119 1.26 -21.38 5.20
C TYR A 119 0.07 -21.84 4.33
N SER A 120 -0.17 -21.15 3.21
CA SER A 120 -1.36 -21.30 2.38
C SER A 120 -1.02 -21.39 0.89
N SER A 121 -1.89 -22.02 0.11
CA SER A 121 -1.73 -22.25 -1.33
C SER A 121 -3.06 -22.07 -2.10
N PRO A 122 -3.69 -20.87 -2.06
CA PRO A 122 -4.93 -20.62 -2.79
C PRO A 122 -4.72 -20.60 -4.31
N THR A 123 -5.84 -20.70 -5.03
CA THR A 123 -5.88 -20.50 -6.49
C THR A 123 -6.74 -19.29 -6.81
N VAL A 124 -6.34 -18.51 -7.81
CA VAL A 124 -7.00 -17.27 -8.22
C VAL A 124 -7.26 -17.31 -9.72
N ARG A 125 -8.48 -16.97 -10.13
CA ARG A 125 -8.86 -16.93 -11.55
C ARG A 125 -9.84 -15.81 -11.84
N ASN A 126 -9.77 -15.21 -13.03
CA ASN A 126 -10.70 -14.18 -13.48
C ASN A 126 -10.88 -13.08 -12.43
N THR A 127 -9.87 -12.77 -11.62
CA THR A 127 -10.01 -11.87 -10.46
C THR A 127 -9.18 -10.63 -10.69
N ILE A 128 -9.69 -9.49 -10.24
CA ILE A 128 -8.97 -8.22 -10.25
C ILE A 128 -8.34 -8.00 -8.87
N LEU A 129 -7.06 -7.69 -8.86
CA LEU A 129 -6.27 -7.26 -7.70
C LEU A 129 -5.60 -5.94 -8.05
N TRP A 130 -6.20 -4.84 -7.59
CA TRP A 130 -5.79 -3.51 -8.02
C TRP A 130 -5.79 -2.45 -6.94
N ALA A 131 -4.78 -1.57 -6.95
CA ALA A 131 -4.63 -0.45 -6.03
C ALA A 131 -4.73 -0.87 -4.56
N ASN A 132 -4.21 -2.04 -4.19
CA ASN A 132 -4.15 -2.48 -2.80
C ASN A 132 -2.78 -2.21 -2.18
N SER A 133 -2.76 -1.72 -0.94
CA SER A 133 -1.53 -1.26 -0.27
C SER A 133 -1.18 -2.12 0.96
N PRO A 134 0.09 -2.48 1.21
CA PRO A 134 1.29 -2.03 0.49
C PRO A 134 1.55 -2.79 -0.83
N LYS A 135 0.81 -3.87 -1.09
CA LYS A 135 0.93 -4.66 -2.31
C LYS A 135 -0.32 -5.50 -2.54
N GLU A 136 -0.52 -5.91 -3.79
CA GLU A 136 -1.65 -6.76 -4.20
C GLU A 136 -1.66 -8.11 -3.46
N ILE A 137 -0.50 -8.75 -3.38
CA ILE A 137 -0.38 -10.09 -2.81
C ILE A 137 0.87 -10.18 -1.92
N SER A 138 0.72 -10.81 -0.75
CA SER A 138 1.83 -11.16 0.13
C SER A 138 1.86 -12.64 0.43
N LEU A 139 3.00 -13.30 0.20
CA LEU A 139 3.20 -14.72 0.47
C LEU A 139 4.24 -14.90 1.57
N SER A 140 3.91 -15.68 2.60
CA SER A 140 4.80 -16.08 3.67
C SER A 140 4.70 -17.59 3.87
N TYR A 141 5.78 -18.33 3.56
CA TYR A 141 5.78 -19.79 3.54
C TYR A 141 4.60 -20.38 2.75
N SER A 142 4.26 -19.71 1.64
CA SER A 142 3.02 -19.90 0.89
C SER A 142 3.32 -19.90 -0.60
N SER A 143 2.40 -20.45 -1.38
CA SER A 143 2.38 -20.34 -2.84
C SER A 143 1.02 -19.82 -3.29
N ILE A 144 0.90 -19.41 -4.54
CA ILE A 144 -0.38 -19.05 -5.13
C ILE A 144 -0.32 -19.38 -6.61
N THR A 145 -1.43 -19.87 -7.17
CA THR A 145 -1.57 -20.07 -8.62
C THR A 145 -2.61 -19.10 -9.13
N ILE A 146 -2.23 -18.25 -10.09
CA ILE A 146 -3.07 -17.18 -10.61
C ILE A 146 -3.14 -17.33 -12.12
N THR A 147 -4.35 -17.38 -12.68
CA THR A 147 -4.55 -17.43 -14.14
C THR A 147 -5.70 -16.52 -14.57
N TYR A 148 -5.65 -16.03 -15.80
CA TYR A 148 -6.70 -15.21 -16.41
C TYR A 148 -7.17 -14.06 -15.50
N SER A 149 -6.28 -13.45 -14.75
CA SER A 149 -6.58 -12.44 -13.74
C SER A 149 -5.84 -11.14 -14.04
N ASP A 150 -6.33 -10.03 -13.51
CA ASP A 150 -5.73 -8.71 -13.68
C ASP A 150 -5.10 -8.27 -12.37
N ILE A 151 -3.78 -8.09 -12.35
CA ILE A 151 -3.02 -7.84 -11.12
C ILE A 151 -2.00 -6.74 -11.37
N LEU A 152 -2.12 -5.67 -10.60
CA LEU A 152 -1.17 -4.55 -10.65
C LEU A 152 0.26 -5.03 -10.37
N GLY A 153 1.18 -4.64 -11.26
CA GLY A 153 2.60 -4.96 -11.19
C GLY A 153 2.98 -6.32 -11.79
N GLY A 154 2.01 -7.03 -12.37
CA GLY A 154 2.22 -8.22 -13.18
C GLY A 154 2.51 -9.47 -12.38
N TRP A 155 1.75 -10.54 -12.66
CA TRP A 155 1.96 -11.85 -12.04
C TRP A 155 2.06 -12.95 -13.09
N GLU A 156 3.03 -13.85 -12.89
CA GLU A 156 3.19 -15.03 -13.74
C GLU A 156 1.91 -15.89 -13.75
N GLY A 157 1.58 -16.44 -14.91
CA GLY A 157 0.44 -17.32 -15.08
C GLY A 157 -0.21 -17.18 -16.45
N GLU A 158 -0.89 -18.23 -16.90
CA GLU A 158 -1.59 -18.22 -18.18
C GLU A 158 -2.71 -17.19 -18.17
N GLY A 159 -2.72 -16.31 -19.17
CA GLY A 159 -3.80 -15.35 -19.40
C GLY A 159 -3.87 -14.18 -18.42
N ASN A 160 -2.92 -14.07 -17.48
CA ASN A 160 -2.87 -12.90 -16.60
C ASN A 160 -2.54 -11.64 -17.40
N ILE A 161 -3.15 -10.54 -16.99
CA ILE A 161 -2.91 -9.20 -17.48
C ILE A 161 -2.52 -8.29 -16.30
N ASP A 162 -2.03 -7.11 -16.63
CA ASP A 162 -1.64 -6.08 -15.69
C ASP A 162 -2.02 -4.75 -16.32
N GLY A 163 -3.31 -4.48 -16.41
CA GLY A 163 -3.82 -3.32 -17.16
C GLY A 163 -4.94 -2.66 -16.39
N GLU A 164 -4.86 -1.35 -16.20
CA GLU A 164 -5.82 -0.58 -15.41
C GLU A 164 -7.29 -1.01 -15.65
N PRO A 165 -7.97 -1.55 -14.63
CA PRO A 165 -9.34 -2.04 -14.74
C PRO A 165 -10.32 -1.01 -15.29
N SER A 166 -10.03 0.28 -15.17
CA SER A 166 -10.80 1.37 -15.78
C SER A 166 -12.26 1.37 -15.29
N PHE A 167 -12.39 1.29 -13.96
CA PHE A 167 -13.66 1.38 -13.26
C PHE A 167 -14.39 2.70 -13.55
N VAL A 168 -15.72 2.69 -13.56
CA VAL A 168 -16.54 3.87 -13.86
C VAL A 168 -16.39 4.97 -12.81
N ASP A 169 -16.54 4.64 -11.52
CA ASP A 169 -16.44 5.60 -10.42
C ASP A 169 -16.15 4.88 -9.09
N PRO A 170 -14.91 4.39 -8.87
CA PRO A 170 -14.58 3.60 -7.68
C PRO A 170 -14.71 4.40 -6.38
N ASP A 171 -14.56 5.72 -6.41
CA ASP A 171 -14.73 6.59 -5.22
C ASP A 171 -16.18 6.61 -4.73
N LYS A 172 -17.14 6.31 -5.61
CA LYS A 172 -18.56 6.10 -5.26
C LYS A 172 -18.95 4.62 -5.15
N GLY A 173 -17.97 3.71 -5.20
CA GLY A 173 -18.20 2.28 -5.14
C GLY A 173 -18.70 1.65 -6.44
N ASP A 174 -18.61 2.35 -7.57
CA ASP A 174 -18.98 1.83 -8.89
C ASP A 174 -17.76 1.17 -9.57
N TYR A 175 -17.63 -0.13 -9.32
CA TYR A 175 -16.56 -0.98 -9.85
C TYR A 175 -16.95 -1.68 -11.16
N ARG A 176 -17.98 -1.21 -11.86
CA ARG A 176 -18.25 -1.63 -13.25
C ARG A 176 -17.21 -1.05 -14.19
N PHE A 177 -17.07 -1.65 -15.35
CA PHE A 177 -16.08 -1.23 -16.35
C PHE A 177 -16.59 -0.12 -17.26
N SER A 178 -15.72 0.85 -17.54
CA SER A 178 -15.84 1.66 -18.75
C SER A 178 -15.52 0.83 -19.99
N SER A 179 -15.85 1.33 -21.18
CA SER A 179 -15.55 0.64 -22.45
C SER A 179 -14.04 0.52 -22.77
N ALA A 180 -13.18 1.15 -21.97
CA ALA A 180 -11.72 1.10 -22.13
C ALA A 180 -11.08 -0.07 -21.38
N SER A 181 -11.83 -0.79 -20.54
CA SER A 181 -11.26 -1.79 -19.64
C SER A 181 -10.71 -3.02 -20.34
N CYS A 182 -9.46 -3.34 -20.01
CA CYS A 182 -8.76 -4.55 -20.41
C CYS A 182 -9.34 -5.84 -19.84
N CYS A 183 -10.20 -5.74 -18.83
CA CYS A 183 -10.87 -6.89 -18.23
C CYS A 183 -12.00 -7.44 -19.12
N ILE A 184 -12.50 -6.64 -20.07
CA ILE A 184 -13.62 -7.01 -20.96
C ILE A 184 -13.17 -8.12 -21.93
N GLY A 185 -13.81 -9.29 -21.85
CA GLY A 185 -13.53 -10.45 -22.69
C GLY A 185 -12.16 -11.10 -22.46
N ALA A 186 -11.48 -10.78 -21.36
CA ALA A 186 -10.14 -11.28 -21.07
C ALA A 186 -10.11 -12.55 -20.21
N GLY A 187 -11.23 -12.90 -19.57
CA GLY A 187 -11.36 -14.04 -18.69
C GLY A 187 -11.44 -15.38 -19.41
N LYS A 188 -11.46 -16.46 -18.60
CA LYS A 188 -11.62 -17.83 -19.06
C LYS A 188 -12.83 -18.49 -18.46
N MET A 189 -13.71 -19.03 -19.30
CA MET A 189 -14.82 -19.87 -18.85
C MET A 189 -14.32 -21.26 -18.46
N THR A 190 -14.67 -21.71 -17.24
CA THR A 190 -14.43 -23.06 -16.72
C THR A 190 -15.68 -23.52 -15.94
N PRO A 191 -15.83 -24.81 -15.60
CA PRO A 191 -16.99 -25.30 -14.83
C PRO A 191 -17.16 -24.64 -13.45
N GLU A 192 -16.09 -24.12 -12.86
CA GLU A 192 -16.10 -23.44 -11.55
C GLU A 192 -16.49 -21.96 -11.65
N VAL A 193 -16.50 -21.37 -12.86
CA VAL A 193 -16.86 -19.96 -13.05
C VAL A 193 -18.37 -19.78 -12.90
N PRO A 194 -18.83 -18.81 -12.09
CA PRO A 194 -20.26 -18.52 -11.94
C PRO A 194 -20.93 -18.16 -13.26
N VAL A 195 -22.15 -18.65 -13.49
CA VAL A 195 -22.91 -18.44 -14.73
C VAL A 195 -23.50 -17.04 -14.88
N THR A 196 -23.48 -16.23 -13.82
CA THR A 196 -23.84 -14.82 -13.84
C THR A 196 -22.83 -14.00 -13.06
N ASP A 197 -22.79 -12.70 -13.30
CA ASP A 197 -22.03 -11.73 -12.50
C ASP A 197 -22.75 -11.36 -11.18
N ILE A 198 -22.23 -10.37 -10.45
CA ILE A 198 -22.83 -9.89 -9.19
C ILE A 198 -24.20 -9.20 -9.37
N GLU A 199 -24.48 -8.63 -10.55
CA GLU A 199 -25.76 -7.98 -10.87
C GLU A 199 -26.78 -8.96 -11.48
N GLY A 200 -26.35 -10.19 -11.78
CA GLY A 200 -27.17 -11.23 -12.39
C GLY A 200 -27.12 -11.24 -13.93
N ASN A 201 -26.22 -10.48 -14.55
CA ASN A 201 -25.99 -10.54 -15.99
C ASN A 201 -25.38 -11.91 -16.36
N PRO A 202 -25.77 -12.53 -17.49
CA PRO A 202 -25.19 -13.78 -17.94
C PRO A 202 -23.68 -13.67 -18.12
N ARG A 203 -22.95 -14.75 -17.82
CA ARG A 203 -21.51 -14.86 -18.10
C ARG A 203 -21.28 -16.00 -19.10
N PRO A 204 -20.64 -15.74 -20.26
CA PRO A 204 -20.14 -14.44 -20.73
C PRO A 204 -21.26 -13.50 -21.20
N ASN A 205 -21.00 -12.19 -21.20
CA ASN A 205 -21.83 -11.16 -21.84
C ASN A 205 -20.97 -10.40 -22.86
N PRO A 206 -21.36 -10.30 -24.15
CA PRO A 206 -22.50 -10.95 -24.80
C PRO A 206 -22.31 -12.47 -24.97
N GLU A 207 -23.41 -13.19 -25.23
CA GLU A 207 -23.36 -14.64 -25.46
C GLU A 207 -22.38 -15.02 -26.60
N GLY A 208 -21.53 -16.03 -26.35
CA GLY A 208 -20.52 -16.49 -27.31
C GLY A 208 -19.17 -15.75 -27.23
N SER A 209 -19.06 -14.69 -26.42
CA SER A 209 -17.78 -14.06 -26.08
C SER A 209 -17.01 -14.85 -25.01
N LYS A 210 -15.94 -14.27 -24.49
CA LYS A 210 -15.24 -14.72 -23.28
C LYS A 210 -15.78 -13.94 -22.07
N PRO A 211 -15.76 -14.53 -20.86
CA PRO A 211 -16.19 -13.82 -19.67
C PRO A 211 -15.23 -12.67 -19.35
N ASP A 212 -15.73 -11.71 -18.60
CA ASP A 212 -14.88 -10.64 -18.09
C ASP A 212 -14.07 -11.11 -16.87
N ILE A 213 -12.91 -10.48 -16.67
CA ILE A 213 -12.16 -10.59 -15.42
C ILE A 213 -12.84 -9.69 -14.38
N GLY A 214 -13.08 -10.19 -13.17
CA GLY A 214 -13.70 -9.44 -12.08
C GLY A 214 -15.15 -9.84 -11.79
N ALA A 215 -15.80 -9.03 -10.95
CA ALA A 215 -17.14 -9.32 -10.40
C ALA A 215 -18.30 -8.94 -11.34
N TYR A 216 -18.07 -8.10 -12.34
CA TYR A 216 -19.08 -7.55 -13.27
C TYR A 216 -18.83 -8.04 -14.69
N GLU A 217 -19.89 -8.15 -15.48
CA GLU A 217 -19.82 -8.37 -16.93
C GLU A 217 -20.24 -7.09 -17.68
N ASN A 218 -19.53 -6.78 -18.75
CA ASN A 218 -19.82 -5.70 -19.68
C ASN A 218 -20.62 -6.23 -20.88
N PRO A 219 -21.50 -5.45 -21.51
CA PRO A 219 -22.19 -5.87 -22.74
C PRO A 219 -21.29 -5.91 -24.00
N LEU A 220 -20.02 -5.51 -23.90
CA LEU A 220 -19.02 -5.59 -24.97
C LEU A 220 -18.27 -6.92 -24.93
N ASP A 221 -17.87 -7.45 -26.07
CA ASP A 221 -17.09 -8.71 -26.16
C ASP A 221 -15.59 -8.53 -25.93
N SER A 222 -15.12 -7.28 -26.01
CA SER A 222 -13.74 -6.86 -25.87
C SER A 222 -13.68 -5.34 -25.68
N GLN A 223 -12.57 -4.84 -25.15
CA GLN A 223 -12.36 -3.39 -24.98
C GLN A 223 -12.43 -2.62 -26.30
N LEU A 224 -12.94 -1.39 -26.24
CA LEU A 224 -13.04 -0.50 -27.40
C LEU A 224 -11.87 0.49 -27.53
N SER A 225 -10.86 0.39 -26.66
CA SER A 225 -9.79 1.38 -26.63
C SER A 225 -8.42 0.79 -26.32
N TYR A 226 -7.39 1.42 -26.89
CA TYR A 226 -5.98 1.04 -26.74
C TYR A 226 -5.33 1.98 -25.72
N TYR A 227 -5.66 1.78 -24.45
CA TYR A 227 -5.07 2.49 -23.33
C TYR A 227 -4.17 1.54 -22.52
N GLY A 228 -3.16 2.10 -21.85
CA GLY A 228 -2.38 1.45 -20.80
C GLY A 228 -2.29 2.38 -19.59
N ALA A 229 -1.43 2.06 -18.63
CA ALA A 229 -1.22 2.91 -17.45
C ALA A 229 0.27 3.05 -17.13
N ILE A 230 0.59 4.06 -16.32
CA ILE A 230 1.91 4.24 -15.72
C ILE A 230 1.69 4.38 -14.21
N TYR A 231 2.45 3.67 -13.39
CA TYR A 231 2.40 3.82 -11.93
C TYR A 231 3.81 3.86 -11.35
N GLY A 232 3.91 4.26 -10.10
CA GLY A 232 5.14 4.10 -9.32
C GLY A 232 5.08 4.83 -8.00
N THR A 233 6.25 5.02 -7.42
CA THR A 233 6.44 5.72 -6.15
C THR A 233 7.42 6.87 -6.31
N VAL A 234 7.28 7.87 -5.44
CA VAL A 234 8.22 8.99 -5.32
C VAL A 234 8.73 9.03 -3.89
N VAL A 235 10.05 8.91 -3.74
CA VAL A 235 10.71 8.82 -2.42
C VAL A 235 11.90 9.76 -2.32
N ASN A 236 12.32 10.06 -1.09
CA ASN A 236 13.61 10.69 -0.82
C ASN A 236 14.73 9.63 -1.01
N PRO A 237 15.78 9.89 -1.84
CA PRO A 237 16.84 8.93 -2.10
C PRO A 237 17.65 8.51 -0.86
N TRP A 238 17.75 9.39 0.13
CA TRP A 238 18.59 9.20 1.32
C TRP A 238 17.83 8.53 2.45
N THR A 239 16.65 9.02 2.80
CA THR A 239 15.86 8.48 3.91
C THR A 239 14.97 7.31 3.48
N LYS A 240 14.74 7.17 2.17
CA LYS A 240 13.75 6.26 1.58
C LYS A 240 12.32 6.50 2.07
N LEU A 241 12.08 7.66 2.68
CA LEU A 241 10.74 8.10 3.08
C LEU A 241 9.96 8.52 1.85
N GLU A 242 8.66 8.26 1.88
CA GLU A 242 7.75 8.53 0.78
C GLU A 242 7.39 10.02 0.69
N ILE A 243 7.35 10.56 -0.52
CA ILE A 243 7.02 11.97 -0.77
C ILE A 243 5.57 12.07 -1.22
N GLY A 244 4.70 12.49 -0.30
CA GLY A 244 3.28 12.75 -0.60
C GLY A 244 3.04 14.07 -1.33
N GLU A 245 1.92 14.14 -2.07
CA GLU A 245 1.51 15.31 -2.85
C GLU A 245 2.52 15.77 -3.93
N ALA A 246 3.52 14.95 -4.26
CA ALA A 246 4.42 15.20 -5.37
C ALA A 246 3.61 15.18 -6.67
N LYS A 247 3.80 16.21 -7.50
CA LYS A 247 3.17 16.31 -8.81
C LYS A 247 3.92 15.42 -9.79
N VAL A 248 3.22 14.52 -10.45
CA VAL A 248 3.76 13.70 -11.54
C VAL A 248 3.03 14.05 -12.83
N SER A 249 3.76 14.23 -13.93
CA SER A 249 3.21 14.57 -15.25
C SER A 249 3.70 13.63 -16.35
N ALA A 250 2.86 13.33 -17.33
CA ALA A 250 3.21 12.50 -18.49
C ALA A 250 2.92 13.26 -19.80
N ASN A 251 3.91 13.32 -20.68
CA ASN A 251 3.83 14.00 -21.99
C ASN A 251 4.16 13.02 -23.12
N PRO A 252 3.45 13.03 -24.27
CA PRO A 252 2.49 14.05 -24.73
C PRO A 252 1.13 14.01 -24.01
N GLY A 253 0.31 15.06 -24.19
CA GLY A 253 -1.07 15.11 -23.66
C GLY A 253 -1.26 15.87 -22.34
N SER A 254 -0.17 16.33 -21.70
CA SER A 254 -0.21 17.14 -20.48
C SER A 254 -1.01 16.49 -19.34
N HIS A 255 -0.91 15.17 -19.20
CA HIS A 255 -1.52 14.41 -18.12
C HIS A 255 -0.82 14.74 -16.80
N VAL A 256 -1.58 14.88 -15.72
CA VAL A 256 -1.05 15.20 -14.37
C VAL A 256 -1.78 14.36 -13.33
N THR A 257 -1.01 13.80 -12.39
CA THR A 257 -1.49 13.13 -11.18
C THR A 257 -0.63 13.57 -9.99
N TYR A 258 -0.99 13.15 -8.78
CA TYR A 258 -0.27 13.47 -7.54
C TYR A 258 -0.06 12.21 -6.72
N THR A 259 1.05 12.13 -6.00
CA THR A 259 1.30 11.02 -5.09
C THR A 259 0.38 11.06 -3.87
N ASP A 260 -0.03 9.88 -3.40
CA ASP A 260 -0.72 9.73 -2.13
C ASP A 260 0.26 9.92 -0.94
N LYS A 261 -0.25 9.79 0.29
CA LYS A 261 0.57 9.92 1.52
C LYS A 261 1.72 8.90 1.63
N ASN A 262 1.70 7.84 0.83
CA ASN A 262 2.74 6.82 0.77
C ASN A 262 3.58 6.97 -0.51
N GLY A 263 3.57 8.15 -1.14
CA GLY A 263 4.37 8.44 -2.32
C GLY A 263 3.90 7.71 -3.59
N TYR A 264 2.79 6.98 -3.56
CA TYR A 264 2.30 6.21 -4.71
C TYR A 264 1.51 7.09 -5.67
N TYR A 265 1.76 6.94 -6.99
CA TYR A 265 0.98 7.60 -8.03
C TYR A 265 0.60 6.62 -9.15
N ILE A 266 -0.45 6.98 -9.89
CA ILE A 266 -0.88 6.28 -11.10
C ILE A 266 -1.48 7.24 -12.12
N PHE A 267 -1.19 7.00 -13.41
CA PHE A 267 -1.89 7.55 -14.56
C PHE A 267 -2.77 6.47 -15.17
N ASP A 268 -4.06 6.60 -14.95
CA ASP A 268 -5.05 5.70 -15.51
C ASP A 268 -5.36 6.08 -16.96
N ASN A 269 -5.57 5.08 -17.82
CA ASN A 269 -6.08 5.28 -19.18
C ASN A 269 -5.24 6.22 -20.07
N LEU A 270 -3.92 6.02 -20.10
CA LEU A 270 -3.03 6.72 -21.03
C LEU A 270 -3.10 6.09 -22.43
N PRO A 271 -3.31 6.89 -23.50
CA PRO A 271 -3.27 6.36 -24.85
C PRO A 271 -1.96 5.61 -25.11
N VAL A 272 -2.00 4.49 -25.84
CA VAL A 272 -0.77 3.81 -26.25
C VAL A 272 0.18 4.77 -26.96
N GLY A 273 1.45 4.74 -26.55
CA GLY A 273 2.46 5.65 -27.04
C GLY A 273 3.67 5.68 -26.12
N THR A 274 4.58 6.58 -26.41
CA THR A 274 5.81 6.78 -25.64
C THR A 274 5.71 8.11 -24.90
N TYR A 275 5.98 8.09 -23.59
CA TYR A 275 5.83 9.23 -22.71
C TYR A 275 7.15 9.63 -22.05
N ALA A 276 7.34 10.93 -21.85
CA ALA A 276 8.24 11.47 -20.87
C ALA A 276 7.46 11.73 -19.58
N VAL A 277 7.84 11.03 -18.50
CA VAL A 277 7.22 11.14 -17.18
C VAL A 277 8.11 11.99 -16.30
N THR A 278 7.57 12.98 -15.59
CA THR A 278 8.33 13.90 -14.74
C THR A 278 7.67 14.02 -13.38
N ALA A 279 8.41 13.76 -12.31
CA ALA A 279 8.00 13.98 -10.93
C ALA A 279 8.64 15.24 -10.35
N SER A 280 7.88 15.96 -9.53
CA SER A 280 8.32 17.21 -8.91
C SER A 280 7.61 17.46 -7.58
N ALA A 281 8.33 18.00 -6.60
CA ALA A 281 7.79 18.40 -5.31
C ALA A 281 8.46 19.70 -4.85
N ILE A 282 7.77 20.48 -4.01
CA ILE A 282 8.35 21.70 -3.42
C ILE A 282 9.52 21.29 -2.53
N GLY A 283 10.66 21.96 -2.67
CA GLY A 283 11.88 21.64 -1.92
C GLY A 283 12.72 20.52 -2.55
N TYR A 284 12.36 20.01 -3.72
CA TYR A 284 13.11 18.94 -4.41
C TYR A 284 13.44 19.30 -5.86
N HIS A 285 14.59 18.81 -6.34
CA HIS A 285 14.92 18.85 -7.76
C HIS A 285 13.99 17.89 -8.52
N PRO A 286 13.33 18.33 -9.59
CA PRO A 286 12.48 17.45 -10.38
C PRO A 286 13.32 16.41 -11.13
N GLU A 287 12.75 15.22 -11.29
CA GLU A 287 13.33 14.11 -12.03
C GLU A 287 12.40 13.70 -13.17
N ALA A 288 12.98 13.22 -14.28
CA ALA A 288 12.20 12.78 -15.44
C ALA A 288 12.77 11.50 -16.03
N GLU A 289 11.88 10.58 -16.36
CA GLU A 289 12.16 9.37 -17.14
C GLU A 289 11.61 9.59 -18.55
N SER A 290 12.46 9.41 -19.55
CA SER A 290 12.08 9.51 -20.96
C SER A 290 11.80 8.13 -21.53
N ASP A 291 11.07 8.09 -22.65
CA ASP A 291 10.82 6.86 -23.40
C ASP A 291 10.03 5.77 -22.66
N VAL A 292 9.16 6.16 -21.73
CA VAL A 292 8.25 5.25 -21.02
C VAL A 292 7.18 4.77 -21.99
N GLU A 293 7.25 3.51 -22.41
CA GLU A 293 6.26 2.91 -23.30
C GLU A 293 4.96 2.62 -22.54
N VAL A 294 3.84 3.10 -23.08
CA VAL A 294 2.49 2.70 -22.66
C VAL A 294 1.96 1.74 -23.71
N ILE A 295 1.72 0.50 -23.30
CA ILE A 295 1.22 -0.57 -24.16
C ILE A 295 -0.19 -0.92 -23.70
N THR A 296 -1.04 -1.35 -24.64
CA THR A 296 -2.41 -1.76 -24.34
C THR A 296 -2.43 -2.85 -23.27
N CYS A 297 -3.24 -2.64 -22.23
CA CYS A 297 -3.43 -3.60 -21.13
C CYS A 297 -2.14 -3.98 -20.39
N LYS A 298 -1.22 -3.02 -20.32
CA LYS A 298 -0.03 -3.10 -19.51
C LYS A 298 0.10 -1.85 -18.67
N THR A 299 0.62 -2.02 -17.47
CA THR A 299 1.10 -0.93 -16.64
C THR A 299 2.62 -0.88 -16.72
N SER A 300 3.12 0.33 -16.92
CA SER A 300 4.55 0.60 -16.91
C SER A 300 4.92 1.17 -15.55
N HIS A 301 5.92 0.57 -14.92
CA HIS A 301 6.35 0.96 -13.58
C HIS A 301 7.54 1.94 -13.68
N VAL A 302 7.40 3.11 -13.05
CA VAL A 302 8.42 4.16 -13.02
C VAL A 302 8.50 4.76 -11.61
N ASP A 303 9.54 4.43 -10.86
CA ASP A 303 9.83 5.06 -9.57
C ASP A 303 10.74 6.28 -9.74
N PHE A 304 10.58 7.27 -8.85
CA PHE A 304 11.42 8.47 -8.79
C PHE A 304 12.05 8.63 -7.42
N GLU A 305 13.31 9.08 -7.40
CA GLU A 305 14.01 9.46 -6.17
C GLU A 305 14.38 10.94 -6.22
N LEU A 306 13.48 11.80 -5.72
CA LEU A 306 13.68 13.25 -5.82
C LEU A 306 14.73 13.71 -4.81
N ILE A 307 15.79 14.36 -5.30
CA ILE A 307 16.87 14.90 -4.47
C ILE A 307 16.40 16.23 -3.85
N PRO A 308 16.44 16.40 -2.52
CA PRO A 308 16.17 17.68 -1.86
C PRO A 308 17.04 18.82 -2.41
N ILE A 309 16.43 19.99 -2.59
CA ILE A 309 17.13 21.23 -2.92
C ILE A 309 17.77 21.74 -1.63
N ILE A 310 19.08 21.57 -1.52
CA ILE A 310 19.87 22.14 -0.44
C ILE A 310 20.10 23.62 -0.76
N ILE A 311 19.29 24.50 -0.17
CA ILE A 311 19.49 25.95 -0.29
C ILE A 311 20.61 26.34 0.69
N SER A 312 21.86 26.30 0.23
CA SER A 312 22.95 26.87 1.03
C SER A 312 22.76 28.38 1.19
N PRO A 313 22.60 28.92 2.41
CA PRO A 313 22.79 30.34 2.62
C PRO A 313 24.26 30.64 2.29
N ALA A 314 24.51 31.65 1.45
CA ALA A 314 25.85 31.99 1.00
C ALA A 314 26.79 32.22 2.20
N ASN A 315 27.78 31.32 2.35
CA ASN A 315 28.87 31.28 3.33
C ASN A 315 28.48 31.01 4.80
N GLY A 316 28.79 29.81 5.29
CA GLY A 316 28.78 29.44 6.70
C GLY A 316 28.60 27.94 6.93
N ASN A 317 28.92 27.46 8.14
CA ASN A 317 28.37 26.22 8.66
C ASN A 317 26.92 26.49 9.05
N TRP A 318 25.99 25.60 8.75
CA TRP A 318 24.56 25.84 9.03
C TRP A 318 23.81 24.54 9.36
N LEU A 319 22.71 24.73 10.07
CA LEU A 319 21.78 23.71 10.54
C LEU A 319 20.38 24.13 10.07
N GLU A 320 19.75 23.30 9.24
CA GLU A 320 18.37 23.50 8.80
C GLU A 320 17.48 22.52 9.56
N LEU A 321 16.49 23.08 10.27
CA LEU A 321 15.51 22.35 11.07
C LEU A 321 14.14 22.61 10.45
N ASP A 322 13.81 21.85 9.40
CA ASP A 322 12.55 22.00 8.68
C ASP A 322 11.47 21.01 9.17
N GLY A 323 11.84 20.09 10.05
CA GLY A 323 10.93 19.11 10.64
C GLY A 323 10.50 18.00 9.70
N VAL A 324 11.14 17.88 8.53
CA VAL A 324 10.91 16.82 7.54
C VAL A 324 12.19 16.00 7.34
N ASP A 325 13.33 16.65 7.13
CA ASP A 325 14.65 16.02 7.04
C ASP A 325 15.75 16.98 7.57
N ASP A 326 16.20 16.80 8.82
CA ASP A 326 17.24 17.65 9.42
C ASP A 326 18.65 17.22 8.99
N PHE A 327 19.48 18.15 8.46
CA PHE A 327 20.87 17.87 8.11
C PHE A 327 21.81 19.01 8.51
N ALA A 328 23.08 18.66 8.72
CA ALA A 328 24.15 19.60 9.07
C ALA A 328 25.36 19.39 8.16
N PHE A 329 25.92 20.49 7.66
CA PHE A 329 27.15 20.50 6.88
C PHE A 329 28.22 21.31 7.60
N ALA A 330 29.44 20.77 7.70
CA ALA A 330 30.60 21.46 8.25
C ALA A 330 31.81 21.21 7.33
N ASP A 331 32.48 22.27 6.89
CA ASP A 331 33.79 22.12 6.23
C ASP A 331 34.80 21.60 7.27
N ASP A 332 35.61 20.61 6.86
CA ASP A 332 36.48 19.65 7.57
C ASP A 332 37.40 20.14 8.73
N SER A 333 37.14 21.26 9.38
CA SER A 333 37.92 21.72 10.54
C SER A 333 37.24 22.78 11.43
N SER A 334 35.92 23.00 11.37
CA SER A 334 35.30 24.09 12.15
C SER A 334 34.04 23.69 12.92
N SER A 335 33.99 24.09 14.19
CA SER A 335 32.81 24.01 15.06
C SER A 335 31.70 24.93 14.56
N LEU A 336 30.45 24.46 14.58
CA LEU A 336 29.26 25.28 14.37
C LEU A 336 29.02 26.13 15.63
N ASP A 337 29.15 27.45 15.53
CA ASP A 337 28.85 28.38 16.63
C ASP A 337 27.36 28.71 16.62
N VAL A 338 26.63 28.29 17.65
CA VAL A 338 25.17 28.37 17.71
C VAL A 338 24.66 29.60 18.47
N GLY A 339 25.43 30.69 18.54
CA GLY A 339 24.95 32.01 18.97
C GLY A 339 25.81 32.69 20.04
N ASP A 340 25.71 34.04 20.10
CA ASP A 340 26.40 34.87 21.10
C ASP A 340 25.74 34.76 22.50
N GLU A 341 26.52 35.08 23.54
CA GLU A 341 26.08 35.09 24.94
C GLU A 341 24.78 35.90 25.15
N GLY A 342 23.68 35.22 25.51
CA GLY A 342 22.51 35.85 26.11
C GLY A 342 21.17 35.61 25.43
N GLU A 343 21.10 34.86 24.32
CA GLU A 343 19.83 34.45 23.72
C GLU A 343 19.53 32.95 23.96
N ASP A 344 18.30 32.64 24.35
CA ASP A 344 17.81 31.28 24.53
C ASP A 344 17.70 30.59 23.16
N LEU A 345 18.57 29.62 22.86
CA LEU A 345 18.33 28.71 21.73
C LEU A 345 17.50 27.52 22.18
N THR A 346 16.32 27.39 21.57
CA THR A 346 15.51 26.17 21.61
C THR A 346 15.93 25.31 20.44
N ILE A 347 16.57 24.17 20.69
CA ILE A 347 16.81 23.15 19.68
C ILE A 347 15.71 22.11 19.83
N GLU A 348 14.74 22.10 18.92
CA GLU A 348 13.81 20.98 18.77
C GLU A 348 14.51 19.91 17.93
N ALA A 349 14.70 18.72 18.51
CA ALA A 349 15.19 17.55 17.79
C ALA A 349 14.12 16.46 17.86
N TRP A 350 13.68 15.99 16.70
CA TRP A 350 12.70 14.91 16.61
C TRP A 350 13.42 13.56 16.72
N VAL A 351 13.34 12.92 17.89
CA VAL A 351 13.77 11.53 18.03
C VAL A 351 12.59 10.65 17.62
N TYR A 352 12.74 9.88 16.54
CA TYR A 352 11.81 8.81 16.17
C TYR A 352 12.19 7.49 16.88
N PRO A 353 11.57 7.13 18.03
CA PRO A 353 11.81 5.82 18.61
C PRO A 353 11.15 4.73 17.76
N ARG A 354 11.86 3.61 17.54
CA ARG A 354 11.35 2.41 16.83
C ARG A 354 10.12 1.74 17.49
N ARG A 355 9.58 2.29 18.58
CA ARG A 355 8.31 1.87 19.21
C ARG A 355 7.59 3.08 19.81
N PHE A 356 6.43 3.42 19.24
CA PHE A 356 5.51 4.45 19.74
C PHE A 356 5.01 4.16 21.17
N PRO A 357 4.85 5.20 22.03
CA PRO A 357 3.58 5.54 22.62
C PRO A 357 2.83 6.54 21.71
N SER A 358 1.50 6.62 21.89
CA SER A 358 0.53 7.38 21.09
C SER A 358 0.95 8.78 20.63
N ALA A 359 0.34 9.22 19.51
CA ALA A 359 0.59 10.39 18.66
C ALA A 359 0.66 11.80 19.31
N ASP A 360 0.77 11.91 20.64
CA ASP A 360 0.82 13.19 21.39
C ASP A 360 2.01 13.26 22.37
N SER A 361 3.11 12.55 22.09
CA SER A 361 4.28 12.53 23.00
C SER A 361 5.39 13.43 22.48
N SER A 362 5.45 14.68 22.94
CA SER A 362 6.63 15.56 22.81
C SER A 362 7.59 15.36 23.99
N ALA A 363 8.89 15.19 23.75
CA ALA A 363 9.90 15.28 24.79
C ALA A 363 10.52 16.68 24.76
N ILE A 364 10.39 17.43 25.85
CA ILE A 364 11.03 18.74 26.02
C ILE A 364 12.36 18.52 26.74
N ILE A 365 13.48 18.82 26.08
CA ILE A 365 14.78 18.92 26.75
C ILE A 365 14.86 20.33 27.36
N LEU A 366 14.62 20.44 28.66
CA LEU A 366 14.84 21.69 29.39
C LEU A 366 16.34 21.84 29.68
N SER A 367 17.03 22.68 28.92
CA SER A 367 18.42 23.04 29.21
C SER A 367 18.46 24.10 30.33
N LYS A 368 19.49 24.04 31.17
CA LYS A 368 19.90 25.20 31.97
C LYS A 368 20.89 26.03 31.15
N PRO A 369 20.89 27.37 31.28
CA PRO A 369 21.80 28.24 30.56
C PRO A 369 23.27 27.84 30.78
N GLY A 370 24.03 27.65 29.70
CA GLY A 370 25.49 27.57 29.70
C GLY A 370 26.14 26.19 29.82
N ALA A 371 25.43 25.08 29.58
CA ALA A 371 25.95 23.76 29.93
C ALA A 371 26.45 22.86 28.77
N TYR A 372 26.28 23.21 27.48
CA TYR A 372 26.54 22.24 26.41
C TYR A 372 27.29 22.83 25.20
N LYS A 373 28.27 22.07 24.67
CA LYS A 373 28.91 22.25 23.36
C LYS A 373 28.63 21.02 22.50
N LEU A 374 28.22 21.23 21.25
CA LEU A 374 28.06 20.18 20.25
C LEU A 374 29.35 20.09 19.42
N SER A 375 29.97 18.91 19.37
CA SER A 375 31.10 18.63 18.47
C SER A 375 30.74 17.50 17.53
N LEU A 376 30.89 17.72 16.22
CA LEU A 376 30.78 16.70 15.20
C LEU A 376 32.13 15.99 15.08
N ILE A 377 32.17 14.66 15.26
CA ILE A 377 33.38 13.86 15.03
C ILE A 377 33.11 12.91 13.87
N THR A 378 33.85 13.05 12.79
CA THR A 378 33.85 12.07 11.70
C THR A 378 34.63 10.83 12.14
N THR A 379 33.98 9.66 12.17
CA THR A 379 34.67 8.38 12.36
C THR A 379 34.65 7.58 11.06
N ASP A 380 35.56 6.61 10.90
CA ASP A 380 35.71 5.78 9.68
C ASP A 380 34.53 4.81 9.41
N LYS A 381 33.35 5.05 10.00
CA LYS A 381 32.12 4.25 9.88
C LYS A 381 30.92 5.15 9.59
N PRO A 382 29.88 4.65 8.89
CA PRO A 382 28.67 5.43 8.62
C PRO A 382 27.88 5.64 9.91
N GLY A 383 27.93 6.84 10.46
CA GLY A 383 27.18 7.25 11.65
C GLY A 383 27.66 8.59 12.21
N PHE A 384 26.73 9.35 12.79
CA PHE A 384 27.04 10.56 13.56
C PHE A 384 27.17 10.19 15.04
N GLU A 385 28.19 10.71 15.72
CA GLU A 385 28.32 10.60 17.18
C GLU A 385 28.10 11.99 17.78
N PHE A 386 27.16 12.10 18.73
CA PHE A 386 26.91 13.33 19.47
C PHE A 386 27.46 13.18 20.89
N THR A 387 28.37 14.07 21.28
CA THR A 387 28.89 14.10 22.65
C THR A 387 28.31 15.29 23.38
N VAL A 388 27.59 15.01 24.47
CA VAL A 388 27.05 16.03 25.37
C VAL A 388 27.99 16.13 26.57
N TYR A 389 28.63 17.29 26.72
CA TYR A 389 29.47 17.60 27.87
C TYR A 389 28.63 18.24 28.95
N ASP A 390 28.51 17.60 30.12
CA ASP A 390 28.24 18.36 31.34
C ASP A 390 29.59 18.72 31.98
N GLY A 391 29.68 19.83 32.69
CA GLY A 391 30.96 20.36 33.20
C GLY A 391 31.74 19.46 34.18
N GLU A 392 31.36 18.21 34.44
CA GLU A 392 32.07 17.30 35.36
C GLU A 392 32.39 15.90 34.80
N GLY A 393 31.99 15.56 33.57
CA GLY A 393 32.38 14.28 32.96
C GLY A 393 31.77 14.00 31.59
N VAL A 394 32.39 13.10 30.85
CA VAL A 394 31.95 12.71 29.50
C VAL A 394 30.77 11.74 29.60
N SER A 395 29.64 12.08 29.00
CA SER A 395 28.59 11.11 28.67
C SER A 395 28.62 10.83 27.16
N ASN A 396 29.17 9.67 26.78
CA ASN A 396 29.17 9.22 25.39
C ASN A 396 27.81 8.63 25.06
N PHE A 397 27.08 9.24 24.13
CA PHE A 397 25.92 8.61 23.51
C PHE A 397 26.35 7.95 22.21
N ILE A 398 26.62 6.65 22.30
CA ILE A 398 26.86 5.82 21.12
C ILE A 398 25.51 5.41 20.55
N GLY A 399 25.08 6.09 19.48
CA GLY A 399 23.99 5.62 18.64
C GLY A 399 24.50 4.55 17.67
N SER A 400 24.89 3.36 18.15
CA SER A 400 25.23 2.24 17.28
C SER A 400 24.11 1.21 17.21
N GLU A 401 23.58 1.09 16.00
CA GLU A 401 22.77 0.04 15.35
C GLU A 401 22.44 -1.23 16.14
N SER A 402 21.14 -1.48 16.32
CA SER A 402 20.53 -2.71 16.88
C SER A 402 21.01 -3.14 18.28
N THR A 403 20.01 -3.33 19.15
CA THR A 403 20.02 -4.13 20.40
C THR A 403 20.57 -3.52 21.71
N SER A 404 19.60 -3.27 22.60
CA SER A 404 19.55 -3.46 24.07
C SER A 404 20.66 -2.89 24.96
N TYR A 405 20.29 -2.18 26.03
CA TYR A 405 20.51 -2.63 27.42
C TYR A 405 19.56 -1.95 28.42
N LYS A 406 19.23 -2.74 29.46
CA LYS A 406 18.46 -2.44 30.66
C LYS A 406 19.26 -1.59 31.66
N ASN A 407 18.51 -0.75 32.40
CA ASN A 407 18.67 -0.29 33.78
C ASN A 407 20.06 0.13 34.31
N ALA A 408 20.13 1.36 34.83
CA ALA A 408 20.53 1.62 36.21
C ALA A 408 19.97 2.97 36.70
N THR A 409 19.13 2.88 37.75
CA THR A 409 18.62 3.86 38.74
C THR A 409 18.45 5.33 38.41
#